data_AF-A0A1W9MJ68-F1
#
_entry.id   AF-A0A1W9MJ68-F1
#
_cell.length_a   1.000
_cell.length_b   1.000
_cell.length_c   1.000
_cell.angle_alpha   90.00
_cell.angle_beta   90.00
_cell.angle_gamma   90.00
#
_symmetry.space_group_name_H-M   'P 1'
#
loop_
_entity.id
_entity.type
_entity.pdbx_description
1 polymer ?
#
loop_
_entity_poly.entity_id
_entity_poly.type
_entity_poly.pdbx_seq_one_letter_code
_entity_poly.pdbx_strand_id
1 'polypeptide(L)'
;MAVFILNNREISTDMPFDTIMLDFLRSHQGIKSIKAGCRTGSCGSCLVLVGELNGESVSYRPLNSCILPLAEVKGKHVVTLEGLNTYRLNPIQHAMAEQGAVQCGFCTPGIIISLIGFLLNSPFFDKSLAETALDGN
;
A
#
# COMPACT_ATOMS: atom_id res chain seq x y z
N MET A 1 21.02 10.03 -0.50
CA MET A 1 20.64 8.67 -0.90
C MET A 1 19.75 7.95 0.11
N ALA A 2 18.50 7.67 -0.28
CA ALA A 2 17.62 6.69 0.36
C ALA A 2 17.70 5.37 -0.43
N VAL A 3 17.84 4.24 0.27
CA VAL A 3 17.82 2.89 -0.32
C VAL A 3 16.70 2.10 0.35
N PHE A 4 15.83 1.50 -0.44
CA PHE A 4 14.69 0.70 0.01
C PHE A 4 14.24 -0.26 -1.09
N ILE A 5 13.39 -1.23 -0.76
CA ILE A 5 12.82 -2.14 -1.76
C ILE A 5 11.44 -1.61 -2.16
N LEU A 6 11.19 -1.46 -3.46
CA LEU A 6 9.89 -1.14 -4.03
C LEU A 6 9.39 -2.32 -4.86
N ASN A 7 8.32 -2.96 -4.40
CA ASN A 7 7.86 -4.24 -4.94
C ASN A 7 9.05 -5.22 -4.98
N ASN A 8 9.45 -5.70 -6.17
CA ASN A 8 10.55 -6.65 -6.30
C ASN A 8 11.88 -6.01 -6.74
N ARG A 9 12.04 -4.69 -6.55
CA ARG A 9 13.20 -3.94 -7.02
C ARG A 9 13.82 -3.12 -5.90
N GLU A 10 15.14 -3.19 -5.77
CA GLU A 10 15.87 -2.22 -4.96
C GLU A 10 15.86 -0.85 -5.66
N ILE A 11 15.53 0.18 -4.90
CA ILE A 11 15.54 1.58 -5.32
C ILE A 11 16.62 2.30 -4.54
N SER A 12 17.51 2.98 -5.27
CA SER A 12 18.44 3.96 -4.73
C SER A 12 18.14 5.31 -5.35
N THR A 13 17.88 6.34 -4.53
CA THR A 13 17.51 7.67 -4.99
C THR A 13 18.16 8.77 -4.16
N ASP A 14 18.55 9.87 -4.82
CA ASP A 14 19.09 11.09 -4.20
C ASP A 14 18.08 12.22 -4.07
N MET A 15 16.79 11.91 -4.27
CA MET A 15 15.72 12.86 -4.00
C MET A 15 15.72 13.33 -2.53
N PRO A 16 15.22 14.55 -2.27
CA PRO A 16 15.10 15.07 -0.91
C PRO A 16 14.36 14.11 0.03
N PHE A 17 14.83 13.97 1.27
CA PHE A 17 14.26 13.01 2.24
C PHE A 17 12.82 13.36 2.67
N ASP A 18 12.42 14.61 2.53
CA ASP A 18 11.05 15.11 2.75
C ASP A 18 10.13 14.92 1.53
N THR A 19 10.63 14.37 0.42
CA THR A 19 9.80 14.00 -0.73
C THR A 19 8.68 13.06 -0.28
N ILE A 20 7.45 13.40 -0.64
CA ILE A 20 6.26 12.61 -0.32
C ILE A 20 6.21 11.35 -1.19
N MET A 21 6.00 10.19 -0.56
CA MET A 21 6.04 8.88 -1.21
C MET A 21 4.99 8.76 -2.32
N LEU A 22 3.81 9.36 -2.17
CA LEU A 22 2.80 9.42 -3.23
C LEU A 22 3.34 10.06 -4.52
N ASP A 23 4.05 11.18 -4.40
CA ASP A 23 4.59 11.92 -5.55
C ASP A 23 5.81 11.19 -6.13
N PHE A 24 6.63 10.57 -5.28
CA PHE A 24 7.71 9.68 -5.72
C PHE A 24 7.17 8.53 -6.59
N LEU A 25 6.20 7.77 -6.05
CA LEU A 25 5.63 6.61 -6.73
C LEU A 25 4.96 6.98 -8.06
N ARG A 26 4.15 8.03 -8.07
CA ARG A 26 3.37 8.40 -9.25
C ARG A 26 4.21 9.09 -10.33
N SER A 27 4.99 10.09 -9.94
CA SER A 27 5.69 10.96 -10.90
C SER A 27 7.05 10.41 -11.31
N HIS A 28 7.76 9.70 -10.41
CA HIS A 28 9.11 9.21 -10.68
C HIS A 28 9.13 7.73 -11.03
N GLN A 29 8.29 6.91 -10.37
CA GLN A 29 8.22 5.46 -10.65
C GLN A 29 7.09 5.10 -11.64
N GLY A 30 6.22 6.05 -12.00
CA GLY A 30 5.12 5.82 -12.94
C GLY A 30 4.02 4.89 -12.41
N ILE A 31 4.02 4.60 -11.10
CA ILE A 31 3.08 3.69 -10.45
C ILE A 31 1.77 4.45 -10.19
N LYS A 32 0.71 4.09 -10.93
CA LYS A 32 -0.56 4.83 -10.96
C LYS A 32 -1.71 4.14 -10.25
N SER A 33 -1.54 2.92 -9.75
CA SER A 33 -2.56 2.26 -8.93
C SER A 33 -2.89 3.08 -7.68
N ILE A 34 -1.88 3.69 -7.04
CA ILE A 34 -2.02 4.57 -5.89
C ILE A 34 -2.64 5.89 -6.32
N LYS A 35 -3.72 6.32 -5.65
CA LYS A 35 -4.48 7.51 -6.03
C LYS A 35 -4.28 8.67 -5.08
N ALA A 36 -4.11 9.86 -5.65
CA ALA A 36 -4.13 11.13 -4.93
C ALA A 36 -5.58 11.57 -4.71
N GLY A 37 -6.20 11.14 -3.61
CA GLY A 37 -7.54 11.55 -3.19
C GLY A 37 -7.52 12.83 -2.37
N CYS A 38 -7.52 12.70 -1.03
CA CYS A 38 -7.56 13.84 -0.11
C CYS A 38 -6.19 14.50 0.16
N ARG A 39 -5.08 13.76 0.05
CA ARG A 39 -3.72 14.19 0.46
C ARG A 39 -3.57 14.60 1.94
N THR A 40 -4.47 14.16 2.80
CA THR A 40 -4.46 14.44 4.26
C THR A 40 -4.41 13.16 5.10
N GLY A 41 -4.27 12.00 4.46
CA GLY A 41 -4.28 10.69 5.14
C GLY A 41 -5.66 10.15 5.52
N SER A 42 -6.75 10.80 5.09
CA SER A 42 -8.10 10.50 5.57
C SER A 42 -8.91 9.53 4.72
N CYS A 43 -8.58 9.35 3.44
CA CYS A 43 -9.45 8.62 2.49
C CYS A 43 -8.90 7.27 2.00
N GLY A 44 -7.72 6.84 2.45
CA GLY A 44 -7.16 5.51 2.14
C GLY A 44 -6.79 5.22 0.68
N SER A 45 -7.17 6.05 -0.29
CA SER A 45 -6.95 5.81 -1.72
C SER A 45 -5.45 5.74 -2.12
N CYS A 46 -4.58 6.23 -1.24
CA CYS A 46 -3.14 6.31 -1.43
C CYS A 46 -2.36 5.24 -0.64
N LEU A 47 -3.03 4.24 -0.07
CA LEU A 47 -2.38 3.24 0.77
C LEU A 47 -1.32 2.44 -0.02
N VAL A 48 -0.21 2.17 0.67
CA VAL A 48 0.84 1.20 0.30
C VAL A 48 1.10 0.30 1.51
N LEU A 49 1.59 -0.92 1.32
CA LEU A 49 2.10 -1.71 2.44
C LEU A 49 3.55 -1.34 2.69
N VAL A 50 3.92 -1.15 3.94
CA VAL A 50 5.32 -0.96 4.36
C VAL A 50 5.70 -2.10 5.28
N GLY A 51 6.63 -2.91 4.79
CA GLY A 51 7.31 -4.00 5.47
C GLY A 51 8.54 -3.50 6.23
N GLU A 52 8.62 -3.84 7.50
CA GLU A 52 9.74 -3.50 8.37
C GLU A 52 10.31 -4.79 8.98
N LEU A 53 11.63 -4.93 8.92
CA LEU A 53 12.33 -6.06 9.49
C LEU A 53 12.28 -5.98 11.03
N ASN A 54 11.75 -7.01 11.66
CA ASN A 54 11.63 -7.16 13.11
C ASN A 54 12.26 -8.50 13.48
N GLY A 55 13.56 -8.47 13.81
CA GLY A 55 14.35 -9.69 13.99
C GLY A 55 14.50 -10.45 12.67
N GLU A 56 14.08 -11.71 12.66
CA GLU A 56 14.10 -12.58 11.46
C GLU A 56 12.80 -12.52 10.65
N SER A 57 11.80 -11.75 11.10
CA SER A 57 10.49 -11.65 10.47
C SER A 57 10.23 -10.25 9.90
N VAL A 58 9.36 -10.13 8.91
CA VAL A 58 8.94 -8.83 8.36
C VAL A 58 7.49 -8.57 8.76
N SER A 59 7.23 -7.44 9.40
CA SER A 59 5.86 -6.99 9.70
C SER A 59 5.43 -5.95 8.66
N TYR A 60 4.20 -6.09 8.14
CA TYR A 60 3.67 -5.20 7.10
C TYR A 60 2.52 -4.37 7.65
N ARG A 61 2.51 -3.08 7.37
CA ARG A 61 1.41 -2.18 7.74
C ARG A 61 0.95 -1.33 6.56
N PRO A 62 -0.36 -1.13 6.35
CA PRO A 62 -0.84 -0.17 5.36
C PRO A 62 -0.57 1.25 5.84
N LEU A 63 0.09 2.07 5.02
CA LEU A 63 0.39 3.48 5.32
C LEU A 63 -0.06 4.40 4.19
N ASN A 64 -0.55 5.59 4.55
CA ASN A 64 -0.95 6.62 3.61
C ASN A 64 0.28 7.26 2.94
N SER A 65 0.56 6.91 1.68
CA SER A 65 1.73 7.43 0.96
C SER A 65 1.72 8.96 0.78
N CYS A 66 0.55 9.61 0.88
CA CYS A 66 0.42 11.06 0.74
C CYS A 66 0.98 11.87 1.91
N ILE A 67 1.24 11.23 3.05
CA ILE A 67 1.83 11.84 4.26
C ILE A 67 3.06 11.06 4.73
N LEU A 68 3.62 10.19 3.89
CA LEU A 68 4.78 9.36 4.17
C LEU A 68 6.02 9.95 3.47
N PRO A 69 6.98 10.54 4.19
CA PRO A 69 8.24 11.03 3.59
C PRO A 69 9.16 9.89 3.17
N LEU A 70 10.02 10.13 2.16
CA LEU A 70 11.07 9.16 1.76
C LEU A 70 12.01 8.78 2.90
N ALA A 71 12.24 9.69 3.86
CA ALA A 71 13.03 9.41 5.06
C ALA A 71 12.54 8.16 5.81
N GLU A 72 11.22 7.98 5.90
CA GLU A 72 10.57 6.95 6.70
C GLU A 72 10.58 5.56 6.05
N VAL A 73 10.91 5.47 4.76
CA VAL A 73 10.95 4.19 4.01
C VAL A 73 12.36 3.66 3.80
N LYS A 74 13.40 4.40 4.23
CA LYS A 74 14.79 3.96 4.12
C LYS A 74 14.98 2.62 4.83
N GLY A 75 15.56 1.64 4.13
CA GLY A 75 15.80 0.28 4.63
C GLY A 75 14.55 -0.58 4.78
N LYS A 76 13.38 -0.11 4.33
CA LYS A 76 12.10 -0.83 4.41
C LYS A 76 11.70 -1.42 3.06
N HIS A 77 10.64 -2.22 3.07
CA HIS A 77 10.03 -2.76 1.87
C HIS A 77 8.68 -2.07 1.62
N VAL A 78 8.54 -1.36 0.51
CA VAL A 78 7.28 -0.73 0.09
C VAL A 78 6.63 -1.57 -0.99
N VAL A 79 5.40 -2.01 -0.75
CA VAL A 79 4.62 -2.83 -1.70
C VAL A 79 3.40 -2.05 -2.15
N THR A 80 3.24 -2.01 -3.47
CA THR A 80 2.11 -1.39 -4.18
C THR A 80 1.19 -2.47 -4.73
N LEU A 81 0.04 -2.09 -5.29
CA LEU A 81 -0.86 -3.07 -5.91
C LEU A 81 -0.18 -3.83 -7.07
N GLU A 82 0.69 -3.16 -7.82
CA GLU A 82 1.51 -3.74 -8.89
C GLU A 82 2.51 -4.79 -8.38
N GLY A 83 2.95 -4.69 -7.12
CA GLY A 83 3.83 -5.68 -6.50
C GLY A 83 3.11 -6.95 -6.02
N LEU A 84 1.80 -6.86 -5.80
CA LEU A 84 0.96 -7.95 -5.32
C LEU A 84 0.40 -8.80 -6.45
N ASN A 85 0.31 -8.23 -7.65
CA ASN A 85 -0.26 -8.91 -8.81
C ASN A 85 0.87 -9.36 -9.72
N THR A 86 1.14 -10.66 -9.75
CA THR A 86 2.06 -11.25 -10.73
C THR A 86 1.30 -11.60 -12.01
N TYR A 87 0.74 -12.80 -12.09
CA TYR A 87 0.05 -13.31 -13.28
C TYR A 87 -1.47 -13.45 -13.12
N ARG A 88 -1.97 -13.32 -11.89
CA ARG A 88 -3.39 -13.49 -11.55
C ARG A 88 -3.80 -12.46 -10.51
N LEU A 89 -5.10 -12.17 -10.46
CA LEU A 89 -5.69 -11.38 -9.39
C LEU A 89 -5.47 -12.11 -8.06
N ASN A 90 -5.17 -11.34 -7.02
CA ASN A 90 -5.15 -11.88 -5.67
C ASN A 90 -6.58 -12.21 -5.18
N PRO A 91 -6.75 -13.05 -4.13
CA PRO A 91 -8.07 -13.46 -3.66
C PRO A 91 -9.02 -12.31 -3.31
N ILE A 92 -8.51 -11.20 -2.77
CA ILE A 92 -9.33 -10.02 -2.44
C ILE A 92 -9.84 -9.36 -3.73
N GLN A 93 -8.97 -9.15 -4.72
CA GLN A 93 -9.38 -8.59 -6.01
C GLN A 93 -10.43 -9.46 -6.71
N HIS A 94 -10.25 -10.78 -6.69
CA HIS A 94 -11.21 -11.71 -7.26
C HIS A 94 -12.56 -11.63 -6.55
N ALA A 95 -12.57 -11.65 -5.22
CA ALA A 95 -13.79 -11.52 -4.43
C ALA A 95 -14.53 -10.19 -4.70
N MET A 96 -13.79 -9.07 -4.76
CA MET A 96 -14.39 -7.76 -5.06
C MET A 96 -15.03 -7.72 -6.45
N ALA A 97 -14.40 -8.34 -7.46
CA ALA A 97 -14.93 -8.41 -8.81
C ALA A 97 -16.20 -9.27 -8.87
N GLU A 98 -16.17 -10.48 -8.31
CA GLU A 98 -17.31 -11.42 -8.28
C GLU A 98 -18.52 -10.85 -7.54
N GLN A 99 -18.30 -10.06 -6.49
CA GLN A 99 -19.38 -9.45 -5.70
C GLN A 99 -19.86 -8.10 -6.26
N GLY A 100 -19.33 -7.66 -7.41
CA GLY A 100 -19.69 -6.35 -7.98
C GLY A 100 -19.35 -5.17 -7.07
N ALA A 101 -18.34 -5.31 -6.22
CA ALA A 101 -17.97 -4.32 -5.19
C ALA A 101 -17.20 -3.11 -5.76
N VAL A 102 -17.07 -3.01 -7.09
CA VAL A 102 -16.31 -1.97 -7.79
C VAL A 102 -17.24 -1.20 -8.72
N GLN A 103 -17.34 0.11 -8.49
CA GLN A 103 -18.07 1.03 -9.37
C GLN A 103 -17.09 1.87 -10.20
N CYS A 104 -16.72 3.07 -9.73
CA CYS A 104 -15.76 3.93 -10.43
C CYS A 104 -14.30 3.43 -10.36
N GLY A 105 -14.00 2.54 -9.42
CA GLY A 105 -12.69 1.92 -9.25
C GLY A 105 -11.61 2.78 -8.60
N PHE A 106 -11.90 4.02 -8.19
CA PHE A 106 -10.87 4.94 -7.69
C PHE A 106 -10.33 4.54 -6.30
N CYS A 107 -11.21 4.19 -5.36
CA CYS A 107 -10.80 3.76 -4.00
C CYS A 107 -10.33 2.31 -3.94
N THR A 108 -10.66 1.50 -4.95
CA THR A 108 -10.44 0.06 -4.96
C THR A 108 -8.99 -0.35 -4.64
N PRO A 109 -7.93 0.29 -5.18
CA PRO A 109 -6.55 -0.06 -4.82
C PRO A 109 -6.25 0.13 -3.33
N GLY A 110 -6.75 1.20 -2.70
CA GLY A 110 -6.56 1.48 -1.28
C GLY A 110 -7.24 0.44 -0.39
N ILE A 111 -8.50 0.12 -0.71
CA ILE A 111 -9.29 -0.91 -0.03
C ILE A 111 -8.58 -2.28 -0.09
N ILE A 112 -8.07 -2.67 -1.26
CA ILE A 112 -7.34 -3.92 -1.42
C ILE A 112 -6.09 -3.95 -0.53
N ILE A 113 -5.30 -2.88 -0.52
CA ILE A 113 -4.11 -2.77 0.34
C ILE A 113 -4.48 -2.85 1.82
N SER A 114 -5.56 -2.19 2.23
CA SER A 114 -6.05 -2.23 3.62
C SER A 114 -6.42 -3.65 4.05
N LEU A 115 -7.17 -4.38 3.22
CA LEU A 115 -7.57 -5.76 3.50
C LEU A 115 -6.38 -6.72 3.49
N ILE A 116 -5.40 -6.55 2.60
CA ILE A 116 -4.17 -7.34 2.64
C ILE A 116 -3.41 -7.07 3.93
N GLY A 117 -3.31 -5.80 4.35
CA GLY A 117 -2.73 -5.41 5.63
C GLY A 117 -3.41 -6.12 6.80
N PHE A 118 -4.74 -6.18 6.81
CA PHE A 118 -5.49 -6.97 7.80
C PHE A 118 -5.13 -8.46 7.77
N LEU A 119 -5.17 -9.10 6.60
CA LEU A 119 -4.88 -10.53 6.46
C LEU A 119 -3.46 -10.91 6.85
N LEU A 120 -2.47 -10.03 6.65
CA LEU A 120 -1.08 -10.25 7.03
C LEU A 120 -0.85 -10.18 8.55
N ASN A 121 -1.71 -9.49 9.29
CA ASN A 121 -1.54 -9.23 10.72
C ASN A 121 -2.59 -9.91 11.61
N SER A 122 -3.63 -10.49 11.03
CA SER A 122 -4.71 -11.11 11.81
C SER A 122 -4.55 -12.62 11.93
N PRO A 123 -4.52 -13.18 13.15
CA PRO A 123 -4.53 -14.63 13.36
C PRO A 123 -5.90 -15.26 13.05
N PHE A 124 -6.95 -14.46 12.93
CA PHE A 124 -8.32 -14.92 12.67
C PHE A 124 -9.01 -14.05 11.61
N PHE A 125 -9.83 -14.66 10.77
CA PHE A 125 -10.61 -13.97 9.74
C PHE A 125 -11.97 -13.56 10.29
N ASP A 126 -11.97 -12.57 11.18
CA ASP A 126 -13.19 -12.02 11.78
C ASP A 126 -13.73 -10.83 10.97
N LYS A 127 -15.06 -10.80 10.79
CA LYS A 127 -15.75 -9.77 10.01
C LYS A 127 -15.59 -8.37 10.61
N SER A 128 -15.72 -8.23 11.93
CA SER A 128 -15.65 -6.92 12.60
C SER A 128 -14.25 -6.32 12.52
N LEU A 129 -13.22 -7.16 12.57
CA LEU A 129 -11.83 -6.72 12.36
C LEU A 129 -11.58 -6.33 10.90
N ALA A 130 -12.16 -7.06 9.94
CA ALA A 130 -12.09 -6.67 8.53
C ALA A 130 -12.79 -5.32 8.27
N GLU A 131 -13.94 -5.07 8.90
CA GLU A 131 -14.64 -3.77 8.85
C GLU A 131 -13.78 -2.65 9.46
N THR A 132 -13.20 -2.88 10.63
CA THR A 132 -12.30 -1.92 11.30
C THR A 132 -11.10 -1.58 10.42
N ALA A 133 -10.55 -2.55 9.70
CA ALA A 133 -9.45 -2.33 8.77
C ALA A 133 -9.82 -1.44 7.57
N LEU A 134 -11.10 -1.17 7.35
CA LEU A 134 -11.61 -0.31 6.29
C LEU A 134 -11.99 1.10 6.76
N ASP A 135 -12.00 1.40 8.07
CA ASP A 135 -12.45 2.69 8.62
C ASP A 135 -11.74 3.92 8.01
N GLY A 136 -10.53 3.74 7.48
CA GLY A 136 -9.74 4.78 6.83
C GLY A 136 -9.88 4.87 5.30
N ASN A 137 -10.86 4.20 4.67
CA ASN A 137 -11.07 4.15 3.22
C ASN A 137 -12.44 4.65 2.78
#